data_AF-A0A3Q9EVC2-F1
#
_entry.id   AF-A0A3Q9EVC2-F1
#
_cell.length_a   1.000
_cell.length_b   1.000
_cell.length_c   1.000
_cell.angle_alpha   90.00
_cell.angle_beta   90.00
_cell.angle_gamma   90.00
#
_symmetry.space_group_name_H-M   'P 1'
#
loop_
_entity.id
_entity.type
_entity.pdbx_description
1 polymer ?
#
loop_
_entity_poly.entity_id
_entity_poly.type
_entity_poly.pdbx_seq_one_letter_code
_entity_poly.pdbx_strand_id
1 'polypeptide(L)'
;MDQGDPRDRRNALACGGCVLSAVGAGVATYAWASSSRTRRHMGGGFEGEGTDYTVLITELPLVTVAGAALPALACAVVAVLAGRWRRAHPRRSDLDR
;
A
#
# COMPACT_ATOMS: atom_id res chain seq x y z
N MET A 1 15.09 34.50 -2.75
CA MET A 1 14.36 33.35 -2.16
C MET A 1 13.41 32.87 -3.23
N ASP A 2 13.76 31.80 -3.93
CA ASP A 2 12.94 31.21 -4.99
C ASP A 2 11.67 30.61 -4.36
N GLN A 3 10.54 31.25 -4.60
CA GLN A 3 9.26 30.85 -4.04
C GLN A 3 8.64 29.86 -5.03
N GLY A 4 9.07 28.59 -4.94
CA GLY A 4 8.69 27.53 -5.88
C GLY A 4 7.18 27.46 -6.13
N ASP A 5 6.79 27.24 -7.39
CA ASP A 5 5.38 27.28 -7.83
C ASP A 5 4.55 26.29 -6.99
N PRO A 6 3.40 26.69 -6.40
CA PRO A 6 2.47 25.76 -5.75
C PRO A 6 2.06 24.56 -6.62
N ARG A 7 2.27 24.59 -7.94
CA ARG A 7 2.15 23.41 -8.83
C ARG A 7 3.23 22.36 -8.60
N ASP A 8 4.48 22.74 -8.33
CA ASP A 8 5.60 21.80 -8.13
C ASP A 8 5.37 20.92 -6.91
N ARG A 9 4.87 21.51 -5.82
CA ARG A 9 4.53 20.76 -4.61
C ARG A 9 3.39 19.77 -4.84
N ARG A 10 2.39 20.12 -5.65
CA ARG A 10 1.29 19.21 -6.01
C ARG A 10 1.77 18.07 -6.90
N ASN A 11 2.64 18.36 -7.87
CA ASN A 11 3.24 17.34 -8.72
C ASN A 11 4.11 16.38 -7.92
N ALA A 12 4.95 16.89 -7.00
CA ALA A 12 5.77 16.05 -6.13
C ALA A 12 4.90 15.12 -5.24
N LEU A 13 3.79 15.62 -4.70
CA LEU A 13 2.85 14.81 -3.91
C LEU A 13 2.14 13.75 -4.77
N ALA A 14 1.72 14.09 -5.98
CA ALA A 14 1.12 13.14 -6.92
C ALA A 14 2.12 12.06 -7.36
N CYS A 15 3.33 12.44 -7.74
CA CYS A 15 4.41 11.50 -8.08
C CYS A 15 4.76 10.59 -6.90
N GLY A 16 4.83 11.13 -5.69
CA GLY A 16 5.07 10.36 -4.46
C GLY A 16 4.00 9.28 -4.23
N GLY A 17 2.73 9.62 -4.46
CA GLY A 17 1.61 8.67 -4.38
C GLY A 17 1.74 7.52 -5.38
N CYS A 18 2.04 7.82 -6.64
CA CYS A 18 2.23 6.80 -7.67
C CYS A 18 3.39 5.86 -7.35
N VAL A 19 4.54 6.40 -6.94
CA VAL A 19 5.71 5.60 -6.56
C VAL A 19 5.38 4.70 -5.38
N LEU A 20 4.71 5.23 -4.36
CA LEU A 20 4.35 4.46 -3.17
C LEU A 20 3.37 3.33 -3.49
N SER A 21 2.39 3.57 -4.35
CA SER A 21 1.48 2.52 -4.85
C SER A 21 2.22 1.47 -5.67
N ALA A 22 3.15 1.86 -6.54
CA ALA A 22 3.96 0.90 -7.31
C ALA A 22 4.84 0.03 -6.41
N VAL A 23 5.46 0.62 -5.38
CA VAL A 23 6.24 -0.12 -4.37
C VAL A 23 5.33 -1.08 -3.60
N GLY A 24 4.15 -0.63 -3.16
CA GLY A 24 3.19 -1.48 -2.44
C GLY A 24 2.74 -2.68 -3.28
N ALA A 25 2.40 -2.45 -4.55
CA ALA A 25 2.05 -3.53 -5.49
C ALA A 25 3.20 -4.52 -5.69
N GLY A 26 4.42 -4.01 -5.89
CA GLY A 26 5.62 -4.83 -6.09
C GLY A 26 5.94 -5.72 -4.88
N VAL A 27 5.93 -5.14 -3.67
CA VAL A 27 6.18 -5.88 -2.43
C VAL A 27 5.10 -6.94 -2.19
N ALA A 28 3.82 -6.60 -2.39
CA ALA A 28 2.72 -7.55 -2.23
C ALA A 28 2.84 -8.72 -3.22
N THR A 29 3.16 -8.42 -4.48
CA THR A 29 3.36 -9.41 -5.53
C THR A 29 4.54 -10.33 -5.21
N TYR A 30 5.66 -9.76 -4.77
CA TYR A 30 6.84 -10.51 -4.36
C TYR A 30 6.54 -11.43 -3.17
N ALA A 31 5.88 -10.91 -2.14
CA ALA A 31 5.48 -11.68 -0.97
C ALA A 31 4.56 -12.85 -1.35
N TRP A 32 3.55 -12.59 -2.19
CA TRP A 32 2.66 -13.61 -2.71
C TRP A 32 3.40 -14.68 -3.54
N ALA A 33 4.30 -14.28 -4.44
CA ALA A 33 5.10 -15.19 -5.25
C ALA A 33 6.04 -16.05 -4.39
N SER A 34 6.57 -15.48 -3.31
CA SER A 34 7.46 -16.17 -2.37
C SER A 34 6.75 -17.16 -1.44
N SER A 35 5.42 -17.10 -1.37
CA SER A 35 4.60 -17.97 -0.52
C SER A 35 4.73 -19.43 -0.91
N SER A 36 4.81 -20.31 0.09
CA SER A 36 4.90 -21.77 -0.11
C SER A 36 3.74 -22.34 -0.93
N ARG A 37 2.57 -21.70 -0.88
CA ARG A 37 1.40 -22.07 -1.69
C ARG A 37 1.69 -21.83 -3.17
N THR A 38 2.02 -20.59 -3.54
CA THR A 38 2.28 -20.19 -4.92
C THR A 38 3.45 -20.96 -5.54
N ARG A 39 4.53 -21.17 -4.78
CA ARG A 39 5.67 -21.96 -5.27
C ARG A 39 5.32 -23.43 -5.59
N ARG A 40 4.41 -24.05 -4.84
CA ARG A 40 3.94 -25.42 -5.14
C ARG A 40 3.13 -25.47 -6.43
N HIS A 41 2.25 -24.50 -6.66
CA HIS A 41 1.47 -24.39 -7.90
C HIS A 41 2.34 -24.07 -9.12
N MET A 42 3.47 -23.36 -8.95
CA MET A 42 4.32 -22.94 -10.07
C MET A 42 5.42 -23.93 -10.49
N GLY A 43 5.81 -24.88 -9.65
CA GLY A 43 7.01 -25.72 -9.90
C GLY A 43 6.93 -27.19 -9.49
N GLY A 44 5.76 -27.69 -9.09
CA GLY A 44 5.65 -29.08 -8.63
C GLY A 44 4.21 -29.56 -8.59
N GLY A 45 3.53 -29.47 -9.73
CA GLY A 45 2.19 -30.01 -9.98
C GLY A 45 1.72 -31.07 -8.98
N PHE A 46 0.60 -30.82 -8.31
CA PHE A 46 -0.05 -31.90 -7.58
C PHE A 46 -0.46 -32.96 -8.61
N GLU A 47 0.01 -34.20 -8.42
CA GLU A 47 -0.28 -35.36 -9.29
C GLU A 47 0.29 -35.31 -10.73
N GLY A 48 1.33 -34.51 -11.00
CA GLY A 48 2.03 -34.52 -12.29
C GLY A 48 1.45 -33.58 -13.36
N GLU A 49 0.46 -32.77 -12.99
CA GLU A 49 -0.07 -31.71 -13.86
C GLU A 49 0.91 -30.53 -13.92
N GLY A 50 1.17 -29.97 -15.10
CA GLY A 50 2.11 -28.86 -15.26
C GLY A 50 1.77 -27.61 -14.43
N THR A 51 2.68 -26.63 -14.42
CA THR A 51 2.52 -25.30 -13.79
C THR A 51 1.07 -24.77 -13.88
N ASP A 52 0.44 -24.55 -12.73
CA ASP A 52 -0.93 -24.04 -12.64
C ASP A 52 -0.95 -22.52 -12.79
N TYR A 53 -1.22 -22.06 -14.02
CA TYR A 53 -1.32 -20.63 -14.35
C TYR A 53 -2.63 -19.98 -13.88
N THR A 54 -3.63 -20.76 -13.44
CA THR A 54 -4.91 -20.24 -12.96
C THR A 54 -4.68 -19.31 -11.77
N VAL A 55 -3.81 -19.72 -10.86
CA VAL A 55 -3.40 -18.95 -9.67
C VAL A 55 -2.81 -17.59 -10.05
N LEU A 56 -2.08 -17.49 -11.16
CA LEU A 56 -1.56 -16.22 -11.65
C LEU A 56 -2.68 -15.32 -12.19
N ILE A 57 -3.66 -15.89 -12.89
CA ILE A 57 -4.75 -15.13 -13.48
C ILE A 57 -5.75 -14.67 -12.42
N THR A 58 -6.05 -15.48 -11.41
CA THR A 58 -7.07 -15.17 -10.42
C THR A 58 -6.55 -14.34 -9.25
N GLU A 59 -5.35 -14.64 -8.74
CA GLU A 59 -4.86 -14.02 -7.51
C GLU A 59 -4.00 -12.77 -7.78
N LEU A 60 -3.18 -12.77 -8.83
CA LEU A 60 -2.24 -11.68 -9.10
C LEU A 60 -2.92 -10.31 -9.26
N PRO A 61 -4.05 -10.17 -9.99
CA PRO A 61 -4.74 -8.89 -10.08
C PRO A 61 -5.24 -8.39 -8.71
N LEU A 62 -5.71 -9.31 -7.86
CA LEU A 62 -6.20 -8.97 -6.53
C LEU A 62 -5.04 -8.54 -5.62
N VAL A 63 -3.94 -9.29 -5.63
CA VAL A 63 -2.74 -9.00 -4.81
C VAL A 63 -2.11 -7.66 -5.22
N THR A 64 -2.01 -7.40 -6.52
CA THR A 64 -1.42 -6.15 -7.03
C THR A 64 -2.27 -4.93 -6.64
N VAL A 65 -3.59 -5.00 -6.82
CA VAL A 65 -4.52 -3.93 -6.42
C VAL A 65 -4.51 -3.73 -4.90
N ALA A 66 -4.55 -4.82 -4.13
CA ALA A 66 -4.46 -4.75 -2.67
C ALA A 66 -3.13 -4.12 -2.23
N GLY A 67 -2.01 -4.54 -2.82
CA GLY A 67 -0.70 -3.96 -2.58
C GLY A 67 -0.61 -2.47 -2.91
N ALA A 68 -1.21 -2.04 -4.03
CA ALA A 68 -1.24 -0.64 -4.42
C ALA A 68 -2.07 0.26 -3.49
N ALA A 69 -3.16 -0.28 -2.93
CA ALA A 69 -4.09 0.43 -2.05
C ALA A 69 -3.63 0.49 -0.58
N LEU A 70 -2.85 -0.50 -0.13
CA LEU A 70 -2.41 -0.63 1.26
C LEU A 70 -1.74 0.63 1.84
N PRO A 71 -0.81 1.33 1.14
CA PRO A 71 -0.18 2.52 1.69
C PRO A 71 -1.18 3.65 1.95
N ALA A 72 -2.15 3.85 1.05
CA ALA A 72 -3.19 4.86 1.22
C ALA A 72 -4.12 4.51 2.38
N LEU A 73 -4.52 3.24 2.51
CA LEU A 73 -5.33 2.77 3.64
C LEU A 73 -4.61 2.94 4.98
N ALA A 74 -3.31 2.61 5.04
CA ALA A 74 -2.49 2.82 6.22
C ALA A 74 -2.43 4.31 6.63
N CYS A 75 -2.19 5.20 5.66
CA CYS A 75 -2.22 6.65 5.89
C CYS A 75 -3.59 7.12 6.41
N ALA A 76 -4.68 6.63 5.83
CA ALA A 76 -6.03 6.98 6.26
C ALA A 76 -6.30 6.54 7.71
N VAL A 77 -5.90 5.31 8.09
CA VAL A 77 -6.03 4.80 9.46
C VAL A 77 -5.23 5.67 10.44
N VAL A 78 -3.97 5.97 10.11
CA VAL A 78 -3.12 6.84 10.93
C VAL A 78 -3.75 8.22 11.11
N ALA A 79 -4.28 8.82 10.04
CA ALA A 79 -4.95 10.12 10.09
C ALA A 79 -6.22 10.09 10.97
N VAL A 80 -7.04 9.05 10.84
CA VAL A 80 -8.25 8.86 11.68
C VAL A 80 -7.87 8.72 13.14
N LEU A 81 -6.89 7.87 13.46
CA LEU A 81 -6.43 7.68 14.83
C LEU A 81 -5.88 9.00 15.38
N ALA A 82 -4.96 9.67 14.69
CA ALA A 82 -4.39 10.96 15.10
C ALA A 82 -5.49 12.02 15.36
N GLY A 83 -6.52 12.09 14.52
CA GLY A 83 -7.66 12.96 14.72
C GLY A 83 -8.54 12.59 15.92
N ARG A 84 -8.62 11.31 16.29
CA ARG A 84 -9.28 10.87 17.53
C ARG A 84 -8.45 11.25 18.76
N TRP A 85 -7.13 11.05 18.74
CA TRP A 85 -6.24 11.43 19.85
C TRP A 85 -6.29 12.93 20.14
N ARG A 86 -6.26 13.77 19.10
CA ARG A 86 -6.36 15.23 19.23
C ARG A 86 -7.68 15.71 19.84
N ARG A 87 -8.79 14.99 19.58
CA ARG A 87 -10.10 15.30 20.16
C ARG A 87 -10.22 14.84 21.62
N ALA A 88 -9.54 13.75 21.98
CA ALA A 88 -9.54 13.22 23.35
C ALA A 88 -8.64 14.02 24.31
N HIS A 89 -7.57 14.64 23.80
CA HIS A 89 -6.73 15.57 24.55
C HIS A 89 -6.80 16.98 23.93
N PRO A 90 -7.85 17.77 24.23
CA PRO A 90 -7.81 19.20 23.96
C PRO A 90 -6.58 19.77 24.67
N ARG A 91 -5.71 20.45 23.92
CA ARG A 91 -4.50 21.07 24.47
C ARG A 91 -4.91 21.95 25.64
N ARG A 92 -4.30 21.68 26.80
CA ARG A 92 -4.42 22.41 28.08
C ARG A 92 -3.91 23.86 28.02
N SER A 93 -3.78 24.44 26.82
CA SER A 93 -3.27 25.79 26.59
C SER A 93 -4.36 26.87 26.63
N ASP A 94 -5.57 26.52 27.04
CA ASP A 94 -6.74 27.42 27.10
C ASP A 94 -7.15 27.80 28.54
N LEU A 95 -6.29 27.54 29.52
CA LEU A 95 -6.55 27.83 30.93
C LEU A 95 -5.66 28.94 31.52
N ASP A 96 -4.90 29.64 30.68
CA ASP A 96 -3.92 30.65 31.10
C ASP A 96 -4.11 31.99 30.35
N ARG A 97 -5.36 32.28 29.96
CA ARG A 97 -5.78 33.54 29.34
C ARG A 97 -7.06 34.03 29.99
#